data_AF-A0A4Y3PHL7-F1
#
_entry.id   AF-A0A4Y3PHL7-F1
#
_cell.length_a   1.000
_cell.length_b   1.000
_cell.length_c   1.000
_cell.angle_alpha   90.00
_cell.angle_beta   90.00
_cell.angle_gamma   90.00
#
_symmetry.space_group_name_H-M   'P 1'
#
loop_
_entity.id
_entity.type
_entity.pdbx_description
1 polymer ?
#
loop_
_entity_poly.entity_id
_entity_poly.type
_entity_poly.pdbx_seq_one_letter_code
_entity_poly.pdbx_strand_id
1 'polypeptide(L)' 'MYEEIFQTDAAINPGNSGGPLINLNGEVVGLNAFIIQSSQCLGFAIGIDALKTQLEQYVFK' A
#
# COMPACT_ATOMS: atom_id res chain seq x y z
N MET A 1 -10.68 5.89 -7.32
CA MET A 1 -10.73 4.75 -6.36
C MET A 1 -9.83 3.60 -6.78
N TYR A 2 -9.71 3.24 -8.08
CA TYR A 2 -8.77 2.21 -8.53
C TYR A 2 -7.41 2.74 -9.04
N GLU A 3 -7.28 4.02 -9.39
CA GLU A 3 -6.04 4.58 -9.99
C GLU A 3 -4.85 4.63 -9.03
N GLU A 4 -5.08 4.48 -7.73
CA GLU A 4 -4.06 4.66 -6.69
C GLU A 4 -3.77 3.36 -5.92
N ILE A 5 -4.05 2.21 -6.53
CA ILE A 5 -3.76 0.89 -5.93
C ILE A 5 -2.70 0.18 -6.76
N PHE A 6 -1.62 -0.23 -6.12
CA PHE A 6 -0.60 -1.11 -6.70
C PHE A 6 -0.93 -2.56 -6.41
N GLN A 7 -0.99 -3.39 -7.45
CA GLN A 7 -0.96 -4.84 -7.30
C GLN A 7 0.48 -5.32 -7.29
N THR A 8 0.80 -6.25 -6.39
CA THR A 8 2.14 -6.83 -6.27
C THR A 8 2.04 -8.33 -5.99
N ASP A 9 3.05 -9.05 -6.43
CA ASP A 9 3.30 -10.45 -6.09
C ASP A 9 4.18 -10.61 -4.84
N ALA A 10 4.71 -9.51 -4.30
CA ALA A 10 5.38 -9.50 -3.00
C ALA A 10 4.42 -9.99 -1.92
N ALA A 11 4.95 -10.78 -0.98
CA ALA A 11 4.14 -11.39 0.07
C ALA A 11 3.52 -10.33 1.00
N ILE A 12 2.21 -10.13 0.88
CA ILE A 12 1.38 -9.37 1.82
C ILE A 12 0.58 -10.38 2.66
N ASN A 13 0.60 -10.22 3.97
CA ASN A 13 -0.05 -11.12 4.91
C ASN A 13 -0.63 -10.31 6.08
N PRO A 14 -1.64 -10.84 6.80
CA PRO A 14 -2.06 -10.25 8.07
C PRO A 14 -0.85 -9.98 8.97
N GLY A 15 -0.73 -8.74 9.45
CA GLY A 15 0.39 -8.27 10.27
C GLY A 15 1.39 -7.36 9.56
N ASN A 16 1.47 -7.37 8.23
CA ASN A 16 2.22 -6.36 7.47
C ASN A 16 1.32 -5.29 6.82
N SER A 17 0.00 -5.43 6.94
CA SER A 17 -0.99 -4.37 6.65
C SER A 17 -0.67 -3.09 7.41
N GLY A 18 -0.65 -1.96 6.70
CA GLY A 18 -0.23 -0.65 7.21
C GLY A 18 1.29 -0.42 7.16
N GLY A 19 2.09 -1.42 6.77
CA GLY A 19 3.52 -1.27 6.52
C GLY A 19 3.82 -0.71 5.12
N PRO A 20 5.06 -0.25 4.88
CA PRO A 20 5.44 0.31 3.58
C PRO A 20 5.67 -0.78 2.52
N LEU A 21 5.28 -0.46 1.28
CA LEU A 21 5.80 -1.08 0.07
C LEU A 21 6.93 -0.19 -0.46
N ILE A 22 8.11 -0.76 -0.66
CA ILE A 22 9.32 -0.03 -1.07
C ILE A 22 9.82 -0.47 -2.45
N ASN A 23 10.39 0.46 -3.21
CA ASN A 23 11.09 0.14 -4.46
C ASN A 23 12.56 -0.26 -4.19
N LEU A 24 13.30 -0.59 -5.26
CA LEU A 24 14.70 -1.02 -5.17
C LEU A 24 15.66 0.06 -4.66
N ASN A 25 15.27 1.33 -4.70
CA ASN A 25 16.04 2.44 -4.13
C ASN A 25 15.77 2.64 -2.63
N GLY A 26 14.87 1.86 -2.04
CA GLY A 26 14.44 2.01 -0.63
C GLY A 26 13.41 3.12 -0.42
N GLU A 27 12.79 3.63 -1.49
CA GLU A 27 11.77 4.67 -1.40
C GLU A 27 10.40 4.03 -1.16
N VAL A 28 9.59 4.63 -0.29
CA VAL A 28 8.19 4.19 -0.07
C VAL A 28 7.37 4.56 -1.30
N VAL A 29 6.78 3.56 -1.94
CA VAL A 29 5.88 3.73 -3.08
C VAL A 29 4.42 3.49 -2.69
N GLY A 30 4.15 2.71 -1.63
CA GLY A 30 2.79 2.49 -1.17
C GLY A 30 2.66 1.97 0.26
N LEU A 31 1.43 1.74 0.68
CA LEU A 31 1.02 1.20 1.98
C LEU A 31 0.33 -0.15 1.78
N ASN A 32 0.87 -1.22 2.33
CA ASN A 32 0.26 -2.55 2.25
C ASN A 32 -1.16 -2.52 2.83
N ALA A 33 -2.15 -2.93 2.05
CA ALA A 33 -3.55 -2.75 2.43
C ALA A 33 -4.27 -4.10 2.60
N PHE A 34 -4.43 -4.86 1.52
CA PHE A 34 -5.22 -6.09 1.53
C PHE A 34 -4.71 -7.14 0.54
N ILE A 35 -5.24 -8.35 0.68
CA ILE A 35 -5.01 -9.49 -0.21
C ILE A 35 -6.33 -10.09 -0.67
N ILE A 36 -6.30 -10.83 -1.77
CA ILE A 36 -7.37 -11.78 -2.10
C ILE A 36 -7.00 -13.14 -1.50
N GLN A 37 -7.65 -13.50 -0.38
CA GLN A 37 -7.28 -14.66 0.43
C GLN A 37 -7.25 -16.00 -0.33
N SER A 38 -8.07 -16.14 -1.37
CA SER A 38 -8.13 -17.36 -2.20
C SER A 38 -7.17 -17.35 -3.39
N SER A 39 -6.22 -16.41 -3.44
CA SER A 39 -5.26 -16.28 -4.53
C SER A 39 -3.83 -16.15 -4.00
N GLN A 40 -2.88 -16.62 -4.79
CA GLN A 40 -1.46 -16.42 -4.55
C GLN A 40 -1.00 -15.18 -5.32
N CYS A 41 -0.03 -14.45 -4.78
CA CYS A 41 0.59 -13.30 -5.45
C CYS A 41 -0.40 -12.17 -5.83
N LEU A 42 -1.52 -12.05 -5.12
CA LEU A 42 -2.48 -10.94 -5.25
C LEU A 42 -2.51 -10.09 -3.98
N GLY A 43 -1.39 -9.39 -3.75
CA GLY A 43 -1.29 -8.34 -2.74
C GLY A 43 -1.60 -6.96 -3.33
N PHE A 44 -2.18 -6.09 -2.51
CA PHE A 44 -2.54 -4.73 -2.91
C PHE A 44 -2.01 -3.70 -1.91
N ALA A 45 -1.45 -2.61 -2.42
CA ALA A 45 -0.99 -1.47 -1.66
C ALA A 45 -1.63 -0.17 -2.15
N ILE A 46 -1.93 0.75 -1.24
CA ILE A 46 -2.41 2.10 -1.55
C ILE A 46 -1.21 2.97 -1.90
N GLY A 47 -1.26 3.72 -3.00
CA GLY A 47 -0.17 4.58 -3.44
C GLY A 47 0.15 5.68 -2.44
N ILE A 48 1.44 5.95 -2.23
CA ILE A 48 1.88 6.86 -1.18
C ILE A 48 1.46 8.31 -1.42
N ASP A 49 1.37 8.74 -2.68
CA ASP A 49 1.02 10.14 -3.01
C ASP A 49 -0.46 10.44 -2.69
N ALA A 50 -1.34 9.49 -2.97
CA ALA A 50 -2.74 9.53 -2.53
C ALA A 50 -2.87 9.65 -1.01
N LEU A 51 -2.09 8.83 -0.30
CA LEU A 51 -2.12 8.79 1.16
C LEU A 51 -1.61 10.09 1.78
N LYS A 52 -0.56 10.72 1.21
CA LYS A 52 -0.05 12.01 1.68
C LYS A 52 -1.13 13.08 1.64
N THR A 53 -1.85 13.21 0.53
CA THR A 53 -2.94 14.20 0.37
C THR A 53 -4.05 13.98 1.40
N GLN A 54 -4.39 12.72 1.73
CA GLN A 54 -5.36 12.44 2.79
C GLN A 54 -4.81 12.75 4.19
N LEU A 55 -3.57 12.36 4.48
CA LEU A 55 -2.95 12.56 5.80
C LEU A 55 -2.82 14.04 6.16
N GLU A 56 -2.61 14.91 5.19
CA GLU A 56 -2.59 16.37 5.39
C GLU A 56 -3.85 16.87 6.11
N GLN A 57 -5.01 16.26 5.85
CA GLN A 57 -6.30 16.63 6.47
C GLN A 57 -6.44 16.17 7.93
N TYR A 58 -5.68 15.16 8.35
CA TYR A 58 -5.77 14.57 9.69
C TYR A 58 -4.66 15.04 10.63
N VAL A 59 -3.44 15.24 10.10
CA VAL A 59 -2.25 15.56 10.90
C VAL A 59 -2.12 17.07 11.14
N PHE A 60 -2.53 17.91 10.18
CA PHE A 60 -2.37 19.36 10.24
C PHE A 60 -3.69 20.10 10.47
N LYS A 61 -4.64 19.44 11.12
CA LYS A 61 -5.87 20.07 11.62
C LYS A 61 -5.61 20.89 12.88
#